data_AF-A0A9X5X6L8-F1
#
_entry.id   AF-A0A9X5X6L8-F1
#
_cell.length_a   1.000
_cell.length_b   1.000
_cell.length_c   1.000
_cell.angle_alpha   90.00
_cell.angle_beta   90.00
_cell.angle_gamma   90.00
#
_symmetry.space_group_name_H-M   'P 1'
#
loop_
_entity.id
_entity.type
_entity.pdbx_description
1 polymer ?
#
loop_
_entity_poly.entity_id
_entity_poly.type
_entity_poly.pdbx_seq_one_letter_code
_entity_poly.pdbx_strand_id
1 'polypeptide(L)'
;MTGFKTTGEKKMMFFSGRAHPELAEEVAHKLGVGVVPTKAFDFANGEIYVRYQESARGADCFLMQSHTAPINKWIMEQLIMIDALKRASARSITVIVPFYGYARQDKKHRGREPISARLIADLMKTAGADRILTVDLHTDQIQGFFDGPVDHLFALPILADYVGAKVDKSKLTVVSPDAGRVRVADRWCDRLDAPLA
;
A
#
# COMPACT_ATOMS: atom_id res chain seq x y z
N MET A 1 10.64 -14.48 -16.99
CA MET A 1 9.30 -15.11 -16.99
C MET A 1 8.42 -14.34 -16.03
N THR A 2 7.31 -13.75 -16.48
CA THR A 2 6.39 -12.93 -15.67
C THR A 2 5.39 -13.76 -14.84
N GLY A 3 5.54 -15.08 -14.82
CA GLY A 3 4.80 -15.99 -13.94
C GLY A 3 5.33 -17.42 -14.00
N PHE A 4 5.19 -18.15 -12.89
CA PHE A 4 5.44 -19.59 -12.82
C PHE A 4 4.22 -20.36 -13.33
N LYS A 5 4.46 -21.41 -14.12
CA LYS A 5 3.45 -22.40 -14.49
C LYS A 5 3.91 -23.76 -14.00
N THR A 6 3.41 -24.15 -12.85
CA THR A 6 3.42 -25.52 -12.34
C THR A 6 2.03 -26.07 -12.63
N THR A 7 1.94 -27.18 -13.34
CA THR A 7 0.68 -27.77 -13.83
C THR A 7 -0.33 -27.92 -12.68
N GLY A 8 -1.45 -27.18 -12.75
CA GLY A 8 -2.49 -27.16 -11.71
C GLY A 8 -2.47 -25.93 -10.78
N GLU A 9 -1.47 -25.04 -10.88
CA GLU A 9 -1.32 -23.92 -9.95
C GLU A 9 -1.98 -22.61 -10.40
N LYS A 10 -2.41 -21.87 -9.37
CA LYS A 10 -2.95 -20.52 -9.40
C LYS A 10 -1.92 -19.55 -10.01
N LYS A 11 -2.20 -18.98 -11.20
CA LYS A 11 -1.34 -17.96 -11.83
C LYS A 11 -1.30 -16.69 -10.98
N MET A 12 -0.17 -16.40 -10.35
CA MET A 12 0.09 -15.11 -9.69
C MET A 12 0.66 -14.11 -10.70
N MET A 13 0.18 -12.86 -10.68
CA MET A 13 0.69 -11.78 -11.52
C MET A 13 0.90 -10.51 -10.70
N PHE A 14 2.04 -9.86 -10.90
CA PHE A 14 2.43 -8.65 -10.17
C PHE A 14 2.41 -7.43 -11.10
N PHE A 15 1.70 -6.39 -10.69
CA PHE A 15 1.47 -5.15 -11.45
C PHE A 15 1.96 -3.97 -10.64
N SER A 16 2.42 -2.93 -11.33
CA SER A 16 2.84 -1.67 -10.71
C SER A 16 2.25 -0.48 -11.42
N GLY A 17 1.83 0.52 -10.65
CA GLY A 17 1.64 1.87 -11.14
C GLY A 17 2.97 2.61 -11.35
N ARG A 18 2.88 3.87 -11.79
CA ARG A 18 4.03 4.69 -12.21
C ARG A 18 4.68 5.50 -11.08
N ALA A 19 4.09 5.57 -9.89
CA ALA A 19 4.54 6.51 -8.86
C ALA A 19 5.90 6.14 -8.24
N HIS A 20 6.23 4.84 -8.19
CA HIS A 20 7.47 4.36 -7.55
C HIS A 20 7.95 3.02 -8.13
N PRO A 21 8.39 2.99 -9.41
CA PRO A 21 8.74 1.75 -10.11
C PRO A 21 9.91 0.99 -9.48
N GLU A 22 10.88 1.69 -8.88
CA GLU A 22 12.06 1.07 -8.25
C GLU A 22 11.68 0.07 -7.16
N LEU A 23 10.76 0.47 -6.27
CA LEU A 23 10.22 -0.42 -5.23
C LEU A 23 9.48 -1.62 -5.84
N ALA A 24 8.79 -1.43 -6.96
CA ALA A 24 8.06 -2.52 -7.61
C ALA A 24 9.01 -3.56 -8.18
N GLU A 25 10.08 -3.11 -8.84
CA GLU A 25 11.11 -3.99 -9.36
C GLU A 25 11.84 -4.73 -8.22
N GLU A 26 12.15 -4.07 -7.11
CA GLU A 26 12.74 -4.72 -5.94
C GLU A 26 11.84 -5.82 -5.37
N VAL A 27 10.54 -5.53 -5.19
CA VAL A 27 9.55 -6.51 -4.70
C VAL A 27 9.41 -7.66 -5.70
N ALA A 28 9.29 -7.37 -6.99
CA ALA A 28 9.17 -8.38 -8.04
C ALA A 28 10.41 -9.30 -8.07
N HIS A 29 11.61 -8.73 -7.97
CA HIS A 29 12.86 -9.46 -7.88
C HIS A 29 12.91 -10.38 -6.65
N LYS A 30 12.49 -9.90 -5.48
CA LYS A 30 12.41 -10.72 -4.26
C LYS A 30 11.40 -11.87 -4.38
N LEU A 31 10.33 -11.68 -5.16
CA LEU A 31 9.31 -12.69 -5.44
C LEU A 31 9.71 -13.66 -6.58
N GLY A 32 10.79 -13.37 -7.32
CA GLY A 32 11.20 -14.16 -8.48
C GLY A 32 10.24 -14.04 -9.67
N VAL A 33 9.48 -12.95 -9.77
CA VAL A 33 8.54 -12.66 -10.87
C VAL A 33 8.94 -11.36 -11.58
N GLY A 34 8.40 -11.12 -12.76
CA GLY A 34 8.52 -9.83 -13.44
C GLY A 34 7.28 -8.96 -13.21
N VAL A 35 7.44 -7.64 -13.25
CA VAL A 35 6.31 -6.71 -13.34
C VAL A 35 5.63 -6.89 -14.70
N VAL A 36 4.31 -7.03 -14.71
CA VAL A 36 3.54 -7.21 -15.95
C VAL A 36 3.66 -5.96 -16.83
N PRO A 37 4.09 -6.10 -18.10
CA PRO A 37 4.22 -4.96 -19.00
C PRO A 37 2.88 -4.24 -19.16
N THR A 38 2.88 -2.93 -18.85
CA THR A 38 1.69 -2.09 -18.82
C THR A 38 1.94 -0.80 -19.57
N LYS A 39 1.10 -0.51 -20.57
CA LYS A 39 1.11 0.80 -21.24
C LYS A 39 0.31 1.78 -20.41
N ALA A 40 0.99 2.71 -19.75
CA ALA A 40 0.37 3.77 -18.96
C ALA A 40 0.96 5.15 -19.32
N PHE A 41 0.10 6.12 -19.64
CA PHE A 41 0.52 7.48 -19.99
C PHE A 41 -0.61 8.47 -19.71
N ASP A 42 -0.27 9.75 -19.70
CA ASP A 42 -1.22 10.85 -19.52
C ASP A 42 -1.54 11.48 -20.89
N PHE A 43 -2.83 11.71 -21.16
CA PHE A 43 -3.24 12.56 -22.27
C PHE A 43 -2.94 14.03 -21.97
N ALA A 44 -2.96 14.87 -23.00
CA ALA A 44 -2.66 16.30 -22.86
C ALA A 44 -3.61 17.04 -21.88
N ASN A 45 -4.82 16.52 -21.68
CA ASN A 45 -5.80 17.07 -20.73
C ASN A 45 -5.66 16.52 -19.29
N GLY A 46 -4.70 15.62 -19.04
CA GLY A 46 -4.44 15.03 -17.72
C GLY A 46 -5.18 13.72 -17.44
N GLU A 47 -6.00 13.22 -18.36
CA GLU A 47 -6.59 11.87 -18.24
C GLU A 47 -5.51 10.78 -18.31
N ILE A 48 -5.71 9.71 -17.55
CA ILE A 48 -4.76 8.60 -17.46
C ILE A 48 -5.27 7.45 -18.33
N TYR A 49 -4.42 6.99 -19.27
CA TYR A 49 -4.63 5.77 -20.02
C TYR A 49 -3.87 4.62 -19.37
N VAL A 50 -4.52 3.44 -19.27
CA VAL A 50 -3.90 2.19 -18.79
C VAL A 50 -4.32 1.04 -19.70
N ARG A 51 -3.35 0.21 -20.10
CA ARG A 51 -3.59 -1.08 -20.77
C ARG A 51 -2.52 -2.11 -20.41
N TYR A 52 -2.94 -3.23 -19.83
CA TYR A 52 -2.08 -4.41 -19.65
C TYR A 52 -1.76 -5.06 -20.99
N GLN A 53 -0.50 -5.46 -21.18
CA GLN A 53 -0.05 -6.13 -22.42
C GLN A 53 -0.18 -7.66 -22.35
N GLU A 54 -0.45 -8.21 -21.16
CA GLU A 54 -0.68 -9.63 -20.93
C GLU A 54 -2.09 -9.90 -20.40
N SER A 55 -2.60 -11.11 -20.63
CA SER A 55 -3.91 -11.53 -20.10
C SER A 55 -3.83 -11.83 -18.59
N ALA A 56 -4.66 -11.12 -17.83
CA ALA A 56 -4.87 -11.32 -16.38
C ALA A 56 -6.03 -12.28 -16.06
N ARG A 57 -6.69 -12.87 -17.07
CA ARG A 57 -7.86 -13.73 -16.89
C ARG A 57 -7.55 -14.90 -15.95
N GLY A 58 -8.33 -15.02 -14.87
CA GLY A 58 -8.22 -16.09 -13.88
C GLY A 58 -6.99 -16.01 -12.97
N ALA A 59 -6.18 -14.95 -13.06
CA ALA A 59 -4.99 -14.77 -12.24
C ALA A 59 -5.33 -14.16 -10.87
N ASP A 60 -4.51 -14.48 -9.85
CA ASP A 60 -4.43 -13.68 -8.63
C ASP A 60 -3.49 -12.51 -8.88
N CYS A 61 -4.05 -11.30 -8.88
CA CYS A 61 -3.38 -10.09 -9.26
C CYS A 61 -2.97 -9.30 -8.01
N PHE A 62 -1.69 -8.96 -7.94
CA PHE A 62 -1.13 -8.08 -6.90
C PHE A 62 -0.74 -6.77 -7.56
N LEU A 63 -1.46 -5.69 -7.24
CA LEU A 63 -1.27 -4.38 -7.87
C LEU A 63 -0.69 -3.39 -6.86
N MET A 64 0.55 -2.98 -7.07
CA MET A 64 1.23 -2.03 -6.21
C MET A 64 1.17 -0.59 -6.75
N GLN A 65 0.84 0.35 -5.88
CA GLN A 65 1.00 1.79 -6.14
C GLN A 65 1.23 2.51 -4.80
N SER A 66 2.16 3.47 -4.79
CA SER A 66 2.33 4.38 -3.66
C SER A 66 1.61 5.70 -3.90
N HIS A 67 0.98 6.27 -2.88
CA HIS A 67 0.24 7.54 -2.99
C HIS A 67 1.14 8.75 -2.67
N THR A 68 2.17 8.97 -3.48
CA THR A 68 3.12 10.10 -3.32
C THR A 68 2.59 11.40 -3.92
N ALA A 69 3.34 12.50 -3.92
CA ALA A 69 2.95 13.69 -4.68
C ALA A 69 3.11 13.45 -6.20
N PRO A 70 2.13 13.80 -7.06
CA PRO A 70 0.78 14.32 -6.77
C PRO A 70 -0.23 13.21 -6.42
N ILE A 71 -0.75 13.24 -5.19
CA ILE A 71 -1.47 12.12 -4.55
C ILE A 71 -2.71 11.64 -5.31
N ASN A 72 -3.52 12.58 -5.80
CA ASN A 72 -4.77 12.26 -6.48
C ASN A 72 -4.55 11.57 -7.82
N LYS A 73 -3.46 11.91 -8.52
CA LYS A 73 -3.10 11.27 -9.79
C LYS A 73 -2.84 9.79 -9.59
N TRP A 74 -2.06 9.44 -8.57
CA TRP A 74 -1.67 8.05 -8.31
C TRP A 74 -2.81 7.21 -7.75
N ILE A 75 -3.68 7.82 -6.92
CA ILE A 75 -4.93 7.19 -6.50
C ILE A 75 -5.81 6.89 -7.71
N MET A 76 -6.05 7.88 -8.59
CA MET A 76 -6.86 7.68 -9.79
C MET A 76 -6.26 6.65 -10.74
N GLU A 77 -4.95 6.66 -10.95
CA GLU A 77 -4.26 5.64 -11.72
C GLU A 77 -4.51 4.24 -11.14
N GLN A 78 -4.35 4.06 -9.82
CA GLN A 78 -4.57 2.77 -9.19
C GLN A 78 -6.03 2.31 -9.34
N LEU A 79 -7.01 3.20 -9.18
CA LEU A 79 -8.42 2.88 -9.38
C LEU A 79 -8.71 2.43 -10.82
N ILE A 80 -8.15 3.11 -11.83
CA ILE A 80 -8.26 2.72 -13.25
C ILE A 80 -7.60 1.36 -13.49
N MET A 81 -6.44 1.12 -12.89
CA MET A 81 -5.73 -0.16 -12.98
C MET A 81 -6.55 -1.31 -12.35
N ILE A 82 -7.19 -1.09 -11.20
CA ILE A 82 -8.08 -2.07 -10.55
C ILE A 82 -9.28 -2.38 -11.46
N ASP A 83 -9.97 -1.36 -11.99
CA ASP A 83 -11.12 -1.57 -12.89
C ASP A 83 -10.71 -2.36 -14.14
N ALA A 84 -9.54 -2.06 -14.72
CA ALA A 84 -9.01 -2.80 -15.86
C ALA A 84 -8.75 -4.29 -15.53
N LEU A 85 -8.25 -4.63 -14.34
CA LEU A 85 -8.06 -6.02 -13.91
C LEU A 85 -9.40 -6.73 -13.73
N LYS A 86 -10.38 -6.06 -13.11
CA LYS A 86 -11.74 -6.58 -12.91
C LYS A 86 -12.39 -6.92 -14.25
N ARG A 87 -12.33 -6.00 -15.22
CA ARG A 87 -12.85 -6.21 -16.58
C ARG A 87 -12.07 -7.26 -17.37
N ALA A 88 -10.78 -7.42 -17.09
CA ALA A 88 -9.95 -8.50 -17.64
C ALA A 88 -10.26 -9.88 -17.02
N SER A 89 -11.27 -9.97 -16.14
CA SER A 89 -11.68 -11.22 -15.46
C SER A 89 -10.55 -11.81 -14.60
N ALA A 90 -9.78 -10.96 -13.91
CA ALA A 90 -8.91 -11.41 -12.83
C ALA A 90 -9.71 -12.23 -11.81
N ARG A 91 -9.10 -13.26 -11.22
CA ARG A 91 -9.76 -14.06 -10.18
C ARG A 91 -9.83 -13.29 -8.87
N SER A 92 -8.73 -12.64 -8.51
CA SER A 92 -8.64 -11.80 -7.32
C SER A 92 -7.71 -10.61 -7.57
N ILE A 93 -7.95 -9.51 -6.87
CA ILE A 93 -7.18 -8.27 -6.94
C ILE A 93 -6.80 -7.84 -5.52
N THR A 94 -5.55 -8.09 -5.15
CA THR A 94 -4.95 -7.55 -3.93
C THR A 94 -4.24 -6.23 -4.27
N VAL A 95 -4.66 -5.14 -3.66
CA VAL A 95 -4.02 -3.83 -3.84
C VAL A 95 -2.97 -3.62 -2.77
N ILE A 96 -1.74 -3.32 -3.19
CA ILE A 96 -0.61 -3.04 -2.32
C ILE A 96 -0.40 -1.53 -2.31
N VAL A 97 -0.54 -0.92 -1.14
CA VAL A 97 -0.49 0.53 -0.94
C VAL A 97 0.55 0.81 0.15
N PRO A 98 1.85 0.90 -0.19
CA PRO A 98 2.92 1.08 0.80
C PRO A 98 2.74 2.35 1.63
N PHE A 99 2.19 3.41 1.04
CA PHE A 99 1.81 4.63 1.74
C PHE A 99 0.34 4.94 1.45
N TYR A 100 -0.51 4.82 2.48
CA TYR A 100 -1.96 5.03 2.35
C TYR A 100 -2.31 6.52 2.32
N GLY A 101 -2.56 7.02 1.11
CA GLY A 101 -3.02 8.39 0.90
C GLY A 101 -4.31 8.74 1.66
N TYR A 102 -4.42 10.00 2.11
CA TYR A 102 -5.54 10.49 2.94
C TYR A 102 -5.67 9.87 4.34
N ALA A 103 -4.74 9.02 4.80
CA ALA A 103 -4.82 8.37 6.11
C ALA A 103 -4.93 9.33 7.31
N ARG A 104 -4.49 10.59 7.17
CA ARG A 104 -4.63 11.61 8.23
C ARG A 104 -6.05 12.15 8.41
N GLN A 105 -6.94 11.90 7.46
CA GLN A 105 -8.35 12.31 7.49
C GLN A 105 -9.24 11.08 7.73
N ASP A 106 -8.97 10.40 8.83
CA ASP A 106 -9.58 9.15 9.29
C ASP A 106 -10.75 9.36 10.27
N LYS A 107 -10.96 10.59 10.72
CA LYS A 107 -12.11 10.99 11.52
C LYS A 107 -12.48 12.43 11.24
N LYS A 108 -13.67 12.81 11.71
CA LYS A 108 -14.09 14.20 11.77
C LYS A 108 -13.46 14.83 13.02
N HIS A 109 -12.61 15.83 12.85
CA HIS A 109 -12.14 16.66 13.95
C HIS A 109 -13.16 17.73 14.31
N ARG A 110 -13.95 18.17 13.32
CA ARG A 110 -15.10 19.07 13.50
C ARG A 110 -16.30 18.60 12.68
N GLY A 111 -17.47 19.17 12.96
CA GLY A 111 -18.64 18.97 12.12
C GLY A 111 -18.37 19.35 10.66
N ARG A 112 -19.03 18.67 9.72
CA ARG A 112 -18.98 18.94 8.26
C ARG A 112 -17.63 18.68 7.57
N GLU A 113 -16.77 17.85 8.15
CA GLU A 113 -15.57 17.32 7.50
C GLU A 113 -15.83 15.95 6.85
N PRO A 114 -15.10 15.60 5.77
CA PRO A 114 -15.12 14.25 5.23
C PRO A 114 -14.25 13.31 6.08
N ILE A 115 -14.47 12.00 5.93
CA ILE A 115 -13.55 10.95 6.38
C ILE A 115 -12.92 10.35 5.13
N SER A 116 -11.93 11.05 4.57
CA SER A 116 -11.38 10.71 3.25
C SER A 116 -10.65 9.37 3.26
N ALA A 117 -10.04 8.94 4.37
CA ALA A 117 -9.43 7.61 4.46
C ALA A 117 -10.47 6.49 4.22
N ARG A 118 -11.70 6.69 4.72
CA ARG A 118 -12.84 5.80 4.47
C ARG A 118 -13.30 5.87 3.02
N LEU A 119 -13.41 7.07 2.45
CA LEU A 119 -13.74 7.26 1.04
C LEU A 119 -12.75 6.50 0.12
N ILE A 120 -11.44 6.55 0.41
CA ILE A 120 -10.43 5.81 -0.36
C ILE A 120 -10.69 4.29 -0.31
N ALA A 121 -11.03 3.75 0.87
CA ALA A 121 -11.36 2.33 1.01
C ALA A 121 -12.61 1.95 0.21
N ASP A 122 -13.66 2.76 0.27
CA ASP A 122 -14.90 2.56 -0.49
C ASP A 122 -14.66 2.62 -2.01
N LEU A 123 -13.81 3.55 -2.48
CA LEU A 123 -13.43 3.66 -3.89
C LEU A 123 -12.65 2.44 -4.37
N MET A 124 -11.66 1.98 -3.60
CA MET A 124 -10.89 0.77 -3.93
C MET A 124 -11.80 -0.47 -4.00
N LYS A 125 -12.70 -0.63 -3.03
CA LYS A 125 -13.69 -1.72 -3.02
C LYS A 125 -14.60 -1.65 -4.25
N THR A 126 -15.11 -0.46 -4.55
CA THR A 126 -16.01 -0.24 -5.70
C THR A 126 -15.32 -0.53 -7.03
N ALA A 127 -14.07 -0.08 -7.19
CA ALA A 127 -13.25 -0.35 -8.38
C ALA A 127 -13.04 -1.86 -8.59
N GLY A 128 -12.92 -2.63 -7.51
CA GLY A 128 -12.82 -4.09 -7.58
C GLY A 128 -11.74 -4.74 -6.72
N ALA A 129 -11.13 -4.01 -5.78
CA ALA A 129 -10.17 -4.62 -4.87
C ALA A 129 -10.85 -5.64 -3.95
N ASP A 130 -10.23 -6.81 -3.79
CA ASP A 130 -10.70 -7.86 -2.89
C ASP A 130 -10.01 -7.79 -1.52
N ARG A 131 -8.77 -7.26 -1.48
CA ARG A 131 -7.90 -7.18 -0.30
C ARG A 131 -6.99 -5.96 -0.41
N ILE A 132 -6.68 -5.34 0.73
CA ILE A 132 -5.67 -4.29 0.83
C ILE A 132 -4.46 -4.82 1.61
N LEU A 133 -3.26 -4.54 1.12
CA LEU A 133 -2.00 -4.71 1.86
C LEU A 133 -1.34 -3.33 1.99
N THR A 134 -0.98 -2.91 3.19
CA THR A 134 -0.43 -1.57 3.45
C THR A 134 0.58 -1.58 4.61
N VAL A 135 1.32 -0.50 4.77
CA VAL A 135 2.38 -0.37 5.78
C VAL A 135 2.12 0.86 6.65
N ASP A 136 2.20 0.69 7.97
CA ASP A 136 2.12 1.75 8.99
C ASP A 136 1.01 2.78 8.73
N LEU A 137 -0.23 2.32 8.78
CA LEU A 137 -1.42 3.17 8.75
C LEU A 137 -1.33 4.26 9.84
N HIS A 138 -1.88 5.43 9.52
CA HIS A 138 -1.89 6.55 10.47
C HIS A 138 -2.57 6.18 11.79
N THR A 139 -3.65 5.41 11.70
CA THR A 139 -4.37 4.82 12.82
C THR A 139 -4.79 3.39 12.45
N ASP A 140 -4.73 2.47 13.42
CA ASP A 140 -5.01 1.05 13.20
C ASP A 140 -6.47 0.80 12.78
N GLN A 141 -7.39 1.70 13.16
CA GLN A 141 -8.82 1.61 12.86
C GLN A 141 -9.14 1.75 11.37
N ILE A 142 -8.23 2.32 10.55
CA ILE A 142 -8.42 2.42 9.10
C ILE A 142 -8.63 1.02 8.48
N GLN A 143 -8.10 -0.05 9.08
CA GLN A 143 -8.37 -1.43 8.66
C GLN A 143 -9.88 -1.74 8.60
N GLY A 144 -10.67 -1.20 9.53
CA GLY A 144 -12.12 -1.39 9.58
C GLY A 144 -12.91 -0.55 8.58
N PHE A 145 -12.26 0.30 7.78
CA PHE A 145 -12.92 1.07 6.73
C PHE A 145 -13.15 0.27 5.45
N PHE A 146 -12.35 -0.78 5.22
CA PHE A 146 -12.47 -1.64 4.06
C PHE A 146 -13.39 -2.82 4.38
N ASP A 147 -14.40 -3.04 3.55
CA ASP A 147 -15.27 -4.22 3.63
C ASP A 147 -14.59 -5.42 2.96
N GLY A 148 -13.56 -5.94 3.64
CA GLY A 148 -12.75 -7.07 3.21
C GLY A 148 -11.46 -7.20 4.02
N PRO A 149 -10.59 -8.17 3.68
CA PRO A 149 -9.33 -8.36 4.37
C PRO A 149 -8.37 -7.19 4.16
N VAL A 150 -7.72 -6.76 5.24
CA VAL A 150 -6.63 -5.78 5.23
C VAL A 150 -5.43 -6.37 5.94
N ASP A 151 -4.30 -6.49 5.24
CA ASP A 151 -3.02 -6.87 5.82
C ASP A 151 -2.22 -5.59 6.15
N HIS A 152 -2.15 -5.24 7.44
CA HIS A 152 -1.42 -4.07 7.93
C HIS A 152 -0.04 -4.47 8.46
N LEU A 153 1.00 -4.12 7.70
CA LEU A 153 2.40 -4.39 8.03
C LEU A 153 3.02 -3.25 8.82
N PHE A 154 4.03 -3.55 9.63
CA PHE A 154 4.72 -2.58 10.49
C PHE A 154 6.21 -2.51 10.17
N ALA A 155 6.75 -1.32 9.93
CA ALA A 155 8.20 -1.12 9.74
C ALA A 155 8.96 -1.03 11.07
N LEU A 156 8.26 -0.82 12.18
CA LEU A 156 8.85 -0.62 13.52
C LEU A 156 9.96 -1.63 13.85
N PRO A 157 9.77 -2.96 13.68
CA PRO A 157 10.82 -3.91 14.03
C PRO A 157 12.13 -3.65 13.27
N ILE A 158 12.05 -3.39 11.96
CA ILE A 158 13.21 -3.15 11.09
C ILE A 158 13.91 -1.85 11.49
N LEU A 159 13.14 -0.79 11.73
CA LEU A 159 13.69 0.53 12.07
C LEU A 159 14.33 0.55 13.46
N ALA A 160 13.67 -0.05 14.46
CA ALA A 160 14.20 -0.14 15.82
C ALA A 160 15.49 -0.98 15.84
N ASP A 161 15.52 -2.13 15.16
CA ASP A 161 16.72 -2.96 15.11
C ASP A 161 17.90 -2.21 14.47
N TYR A 162 17.64 -1.48 13.39
CA TYR A 162 18.66 -0.65 12.75
C TYR A 162 19.19 0.45 13.68
N VAL A 163 18.31 1.20 14.34
CA VAL A 163 18.72 2.28 15.27
C VAL A 163 19.48 1.71 16.46
N GLY A 164 18.96 0.64 17.09
CA GLY A 164 19.56 0.00 18.25
C GLY A 164 20.96 -0.58 17.98
N ALA A 165 21.27 -0.92 16.73
CA ALA A 165 22.61 -1.35 16.32
C ALA A 165 23.60 -0.19 16.10
N LYS A 166 23.13 1.07 16.10
CA LYS A 166 23.92 2.26 15.77
C LYS A 166 24.14 3.21 16.94
N VAL A 167 23.43 3.03 18.05
CA VAL A 167 23.44 3.95 19.20
C VAL A 167 23.75 3.22 20.50
N ASP A 168 24.31 3.96 21.46
CA ASP A 168 24.48 3.49 22.83
C ASP A 168 23.12 3.46 23.52
N LYS A 169 22.56 2.26 23.71
CA LYS A 169 21.24 2.06 24.34
C LYS A 169 21.15 2.67 25.74
N SER A 170 22.25 2.75 26.49
CA SER A 170 22.26 3.34 27.84
C SER A 170 22.00 4.85 27.87
N LYS A 171 22.10 5.51 26.71
CA LYS A 171 21.88 6.96 26.53
C LYS A 171 20.70 7.26 25.60
N LEU A 172 19.90 6.25 25.30
CA LEU A 172 18.79 6.37 24.36
C LEU A 172 17.53 6.85 25.08
N THR A 173 16.79 7.76 24.45
CA THR A 173 15.42 8.10 24.84
C THR A 173 14.59 8.16 23.58
N VAL A 174 13.43 7.49 23.57
CA VAL A 174 12.46 7.57 22.49
C VAL A 174 11.57 8.79 22.75
N VAL A 175 11.41 9.65 21.76
CA VAL A 175 10.61 10.88 21.90
C VAL A 175 9.39 10.79 20.99
N SER A 176 8.19 10.98 21.54
CA SER A 176 6.99 11.16 20.70
C SER A 176 6.88 12.62 20.26
N PRO A 177 6.75 12.92 18.95
CA PRO A 177 6.66 14.30 18.48
C PRO A 177 5.35 15.00 18.90
N ASP A 178 4.31 14.21 19.22
CA ASP A 178 3.01 14.69 19.67
C ASP A 178 2.27 13.61 20.48
N ALA A 179 1.19 14.00 21.16
CA ALA A 179 0.39 13.08 21.99
C ALA A 179 -0.27 11.94 21.19
N GLY A 180 -0.52 12.13 19.89
CA GLY A 180 -1.18 11.15 19.02
C GLY A 180 -0.32 9.93 18.71
N ARG A 181 1.01 10.04 18.84
CA ARG A 181 1.96 8.94 18.55
C ARG A 181 2.58 8.28 19.77
N VAL A 182 2.18 8.66 20.99
CA VAL A 182 2.73 8.10 22.24
C VAL A 182 2.66 6.58 22.27
N ARG A 183 1.54 5.97 21.83
CA ARG A 183 1.41 4.50 21.73
C ARG A 183 2.38 3.84 20.77
N VAL A 184 2.77 4.53 19.69
CA VAL A 184 3.77 4.02 18.76
C VAL A 184 5.16 4.14 19.40
N ALA A 185 5.43 5.26 20.07
CA ALA A 185 6.68 5.48 20.80
C ALA A 185 6.87 4.46 21.93
N ASP A 186 5.82 4.10 22.68
CA ASP A 186 5.87 3.02 23.67
C ASP A 186 6.32 1.68 23.06
N ARG A 187 5.79 1.31 21.89
CA ARG A 187 6.24 0.08 21.19
C ARG A 187 7.72 0.15 20.77
N TRP A 188 8.24 1.35 20.51
CA TRP A 188 9.67 1.55 20.28
C TRP A 188 10.46 1.38 21.58
N CYS A 189 9.98 1.94 22.70
CA CYS A 189 10.58 1.77 24.03
C CYS A 189 10.70 0.29 24.40
N ASP A 190 9.61 -0.49 24.24
CA ASP A 190 9.59 -1.92 24.53
C ASP A 190 10.64 -2.69 23.73
N ARG A 191 10.85 -2.34 22.45
CA ARG A 191 11.81 -3.03 21.57
C ARG A 191 13.24 -2.60 21.81
N LEU A 192 13.47 -1.33 22.18
CA LEU A 192 14.80 -0.76 22.35
C LEU A 192 15.31 -0.84 23.79
N ASP A 193 14.44 -1.15 24.74
CA ASP A 193 14.68 -1.06 26.18
C ASP A 193 15.15 0.35 26.57
N ALA A 194 14.31 1.34 26.24
CA ALA A 194 14.62 2.76 26.40
C ALA A 194 13.45 3.55 27.02
N PRO A 195 13.72 4.61 27.79
CA PRO A 195 12.69 5.50 28.34
C PRO A 195 11.97 6.31 27.25
N LEU A 196 10.72 6.67 27.53
CA LEU A 196 9.88 7.57 26.73
C LEU A 196 10.00 9.02 27.22
N ALA A 197 9.99 9.97 26.28
CA ALA A 197 9.81 11.40 26.53
C ALA A 197 8.76 12.04 25.59
#